data_AF-A0A9K3KTV6-F1
#
_entry.id   AF-A0A9K3KTV6-F1
#
_cell.length_a   1.000
_cell.length_b   1.000
_cell.length_c   1.000
_cell.angle_alpha   90.00
_cell.angle_beta   90.00
_cell.angle_gamma   90.00
#
_symmetry.space_group_name_H-M   'P 1'
#
loop_
_entity.id
_entity.type
_entity.pdbx_description
1 polymer ?
#
loop_
_entity_poly.entity_id
_entity_poly.type
_entity_poly.pdbx_seq_one_letter_code
_entity_poly.pdbx_strand_id
1 'polypeptide(L)'
;MWPLSPSSAFLLLAIVVPSDCYLNRGFTQWFHWAAIYYSLTQWQFLERFQILSGCSICLGWYASLVYEFVQHGRFCHPLYKNMPTSLMQFYLRDVEGNGSTQGQQMLDFESTKALLALTMAHILDLLAHPLLTYYFWRRHTTKGGTIKQVVAWPVIAAAYLYSRLWSLTHTKYNTGNFDLWYFGFDIYVMDSLDSWYPAYIAETCFYGGIIILKLNEIWSKKPLHANAKKDCFETKPKLLLSESSVSIESHSS
;
A
#
# COMPACT_ATOMS: atom_id res chain seq x y z
N MET A 1 1.77 26.41 -10.49
CA MET A 1 1.36 25.15 -11.16
C MET A 1 2.62 24.36 -11.46
N TRP A 2 2.70 23.11 -11.03
CA TRP A 2 3.85 22.26 -11.38
C TRP A 2 3.78 21.91 -12.87
N PRO A 3 4.89 21.92 -13.61
CA PRO A 3 4.86 21.80 -15.07
C PRO A 3 4.53 20.38 -15.56
N LEU A 4 4.46 19.40 -14.66
CA LEU A 4 4.22 18.00 -14.96
C LEU A 4 2.92 17.52 -14.30
N SER A 5 2.21 16.63 -14.99
CA SER A 5 1.09 15.92 -14.38
C SER A 5 1.56 15.13 -13.15
N PRO A 6 0.70 14.95 -12.13
CA PRO A 6 1.05 14.14 -10.96
C PRO A 6 1.57 12.74 -11.29
N SER A 7 1.06 12.13 -12.36
CA SER A 7 1.51 10.81 -12.79
C SER A 7 2.89 10.87 -13.45
N SER A 8 3.15 11.90 -14.28
CA SER A 8 4.42 12.07 -14.99
C SER A 8 5.58 12.39 -14.05
N ALA A 9 5.36 13.23 -13.04
CA ALA A 9 6.41 13.56 -12.08
C ALA A 9 6.68 12.41 -11.09
N PHE A 10 5.70 11.56 -10.79
CA PHE A 10 5.95 10.32 -10.03
C PHE A 10 6.78 9.31 -10.84
N LEU A 11 6.49 9.17 -12.14
CA LEU A 11 7.27 8.32 -13.05
C LEU A 11 8.71 8.83 -13.23
N LEU A 12 8.90 10.15 -13.31
CA LEU A 12 10.23 10.77 -13.40
C LEU A 12 11.06 10.51 -12.13
N LEU A 13 10.40 10.52 -10.96
CA LEU A 13 11.06 10.20 -9.69
C LEU A 13 11.60 8.76 -9.69
N ALA A 14 10.88 7.83 -10.32
CA ALA A 14 11.33 6.45 -10.50
C ALA A 14 12.58 6.30 -11.39
N ILE A 15 12.76 7.21 -12.35
CA ILE A 15 13.88 7.18 -13.31
C ILE A 15 15.12 7.87 -12.74
N VAL A 16 14.92 8.96 -12.00
CA VAL A 16 16.03 9.84 -11.54
C VAL A 16 16.64 9.37 -10.23
N VAL A 17 15.85 8.77 -9.34
CA VAL A 17 16.38 8.26 -8.08
C VAL A 17 17.32 7.08 -8.39
N PRO A 18 18.50 6.93 -7.75
CA PRO A 18 19.36 5.78 -7.96
C PRO A 18 18.61 4.47 -7.67
N SER A 19 18.89 3.42 -8.44
CA SER A 19 18.27 2.09 -8.25
C SER A 19 18.38 1.60 -6.80
N ASP A 20 19.50 1.88 -6.14
CA ASP A 20 19.75 1.46 -4.75
C ASP A 20 18.84 2.19 -3.75
N CYS A 21 18.35 3.38 -4.11
CA CYS A 21 17.44 4.20 -3.30
C CYS A 21 15.96 3.81 -3.47
N TYR A 22 15.64 2.85 -4.33
CA TYR A 22 14.28 2.32 -4.44
C TYR A 22 14.22 0.80 -4.47
N LEU A 23 15.13 0.10 -5.16
CA LEU A 23 15.18 -1.37 -5.21
C LEU A 23 15.55 -1.94 -3.84
N ASN A 24 16.63 -1.51 -3.21
CA ASN A 24 17.20 -2.25 -2.08
C ASN A 24 16.51 -2.06 -0.72
N ARG A 25 15.34 -1.42 -0.64
CA ARG A 25 14.62 -1.23 0.64
C ARG A 25 13.13 -1.51 0.54
N GLY A 26 12.73 -2.22 -0.51
CA GLY A 26 11.40 -2.76 -0.62
C GLY A 26 10.29 -1.72 -0.84
N PHE A 27 9.06 -2.21 -0.74
CA PHE A 27 7.80 -1.47 -0.92
C PHE A 27 7.65 -0.28 0.05
N THR A 28 8.34 -0.31 1.19
CA THR A 28 8.31 0.74 2.23
C THR A 28 9.05 2.00 1.82
N GLN A 29 10.13 1.91 1.04
CA GLN A 29 10.84 3.09 0.55
C GLN A 29 9.95 3.93 -0.37
N TRP A 30 9.16 3.28 -1.20
CA TRP A 30 8.21 3.94 -2.07
C TRP A 30 7.01 4.53 -1.37
N PHE A 31 6.58 3.93 -0.27
CA PHE A 31 5.64 4.56 0.63
C PHE A 31 6.16 5.93 1.10
N HIS A 32 7.46 6.07 1.41
CA HIS A 32 8.03 7.37 1.73
C HIS A 32 8.08 8.31 0.50
N TRP A 33 8.47 7.81 -0.67
CA TRP A 33 8.49 8.61 -1.90
C TRP A 33 7.10 9.11 -2.29
N ALA A 34 6.07 8.29 -2.18
CA ALA A 34 4.68 8.69 -2.39
C ALA A 34 4.23 9.78 -1.40
N ALA A 35 4.82 9.83 -0.19
CA ALA A 35 4.48 10.83 0.82
C ALA A 35 5.12 12.19 0.50
N ILE A 36 6.38 12.17 0.08
CA ILE A 36 7.06 13.34 -0.46
C ILE A 36 6.30 13.84 -1.68
N TYR A 37 5.93 12.94 -2.58
CA TYR A 37 5.22 13.27 -3.80
C TYR A 37 3.83 13.87 -3.54
N TYR A 38 3.11 13.31 -2.58
CA TYR A 38 1.87 13.92 -2.08
C TYR A 38 2.13 15.33 -1.54
N SER A 39 3.19 15.53 -0.76
CA SER A 39 3.47 16.85 -0.17
C SER A 39 3.65 17.93 -1.25
N LEU A 40 4.18 17.55 -2.40
CA LEU A 40 4.40 18.44 -3.53
C LEU A 40 3.15 18.62 -4.43
N THR A 41 2.34 17.58 -4.60
CA THR A 41 1.16 17.61 -5.50
C THR A 41 -0.18 17.87 -4.82
N GLN A 42 -0.29 17.53 -3.54
CA GLN A 42 -1.53 17.44 -2.77
C GLN A 42 -2.59 16.52 -3.41
N TRP A 43 -2.16 15.53 -4.21
CA TRP A 43 -3.06 14.67 -4.95
C TRP A 43 -3.85 13.74 -4.01
N GLN A 44 -5.18 13.92 -3.98
CA GLN A 44 -6.07 13.22 -3.04
C GLN A 44 -6.09 11.70 -3.23
N PHE A 45 -5.77 11.20 -4.42
CA PHE A 45 -5.61 9.78 -4.65
C PHE A 45 -4.45 9.20 -3.84
N LEU A 46 -3.30 9.90 -3.82
CA LEU A 46 -2.14 9.45 -3.08
C LEU A 46 -2.38 9.49 -1.57
N GLU A 47 -3.13 10.45 -1.06
CA GLU A 47 -3.55 10.44 0.35
C GLU A 47 -4.22 9.11 0.74
N ARG A 48 -5.19 8.68 -0.07
CA ARG A 48 -5.97 7.44 0.14
C ARG A 48 -5.12 6.19 -0.09
N PHE A 49 -4.30 6.20 -1.13
CA PHE A 49 -3.33 5.14 -1.42
C PHE A 49 -2.34 4.97 -0.27
N GLN A 50 -1.86 6.06 0.32
CA GLN A 50 -0.93 6.04 1.45
C GLN A 50 -1.56 5.51 2.72
N ILE A 51 -2.82 5.86 3.00
CA ILE A 51 -3.54 5.26 4.13
C ILE A 51 -3.60 3.75 3.95
N LEU A 52 -4.04 3.28 2.79
CA LEU A 52 -4.25 1.85 2.55
C LEU A 52 -2.94 1.05 2.51
N SER A 53 -1.94 1.56 1.78
CA SER A 53 -0.61 0.94 1.70
C SER A 53 0.10 0.96 3.05
N GLY A 54 0.00 2.08 3.78
CA GLY A 54 0.57 2.24 5.11
C GLY A 54 0.01 1.25 6.13
N CYS A 55 -1.31 1.02 6.13
CA CYS A 55 -1.93 -0.03 6.93
C CYS A 55 -1.37 -1.42 6.58
N SER A 56 -1.24 -1.74 5.29
CA SER A 56 -0.65 -3.00 4.83
C SER A 56 0.80 -3.19 5.33
N ILE A 57 1.62 -2.14 5.19
CA ILE A 57 3.01 -2.13 5.66
C ILE A 57 3.08 -2.40 7.15
N CYS A 58 2.29 -1.68 7.95
CA CYS A 58 2.32 -1.80 9.40
C CYS A 58 1.88 -3.21 9.85
N LEU A 59 0.82 -3.75 9.24
CA LEU A 59 0.35 -5.11 9.51
C LEU A 59 1.42 -6.14 9.15
N GLY A 60 2.08 -5.95 8.00
CA GLY A 60 3.13 -6.84 7.54
C GLY A 60 4.31 -6.87 8.52
N TRP A 61 4.82 -5.71 8.90
CA TRP A 61 5.91 -5.58 9.87
C TRP A 61 5.56 -6.21 11.22
N TYR A 62 4.40 -5.89 11.78
CA TYR A 62 4.00 -6.43 13.07
C TYR A 62 3.79 -7.95 13.02
N ALA A 63 3.27 -8.49 11.92
CA ALA A 63 3.14 -9.94 11.74
C ALA A 63 4.52 -10.62 11.73
N SER A 64 5.49 -10.06 11.00
CA SER A 64 6.88 -10.57 10.99
C SER A 64 7.54 -10.52 12.36
N LEU A 65 7.34 -9.44 13.12
CA LEU A 65 7.91 -9.29 14.46
C LEU A 65 7.31 -10.28 15.46
N VAL A 66 5.99 -10.46 15.42
CA VAL A 66 5.30 -11.43 16.28
C VAL A 66 5.76 -12.85 15.92
N TYR A 67 5.85 -13.18 14.63
CA TYR A 67 6.31 -14.50 14.19
C TYR A 67 7.74 -14.79 14.65
N GLU A 68 8.65 -13.84 14.46
CA GLU A 68 10.04 -13.97 14.90
C GLU A 68 10.16 -14.17 16.41
N PHE A 69 9.37 -13.43 17.18
CA PHE A 69 9.34 -13.58 18.63
C PHE A 69 8.80 -14.95 19.05
N VAL A 70 7.69 -15.39 18.46
CA VAL A 70 7.02 -16.64 18.85
C VAL A 70 7.77 -17.89 18.36
N GLN A 71 8.26 -17.89 17.12
CA GLN A 71 8.86 -19.09 16.50
C GLN A 71 10.36 -19.20 16.75
N HIS A 72 11.06 -18.06 16.78
CA HIS A 72 12.51 -18.05 16.89
C HIS A 72 13.02 -17.49 18.21
N GLY A 73 12.15 -16.93 19.06
CA GLY A 73 12.55 -16.28 20.30
C GLY A 73 13.33 -14.97 20.07
N ARG A 74 13.27 -14.41 18.86
CA ARG A 74 14.03 -13.22 18.46
C ARG A 74 13.08 -12.05 18.28
N PHE A 75 13.24 -10.98 19.04
CA PHE A 75 12.44 -9.77 18.82
C PHE A 75 13.20 -8.80 17.92
N CYS A 76 12.51 -8.23 16.92
CA CYS A 76 13.06 -7.20 16.03
C CYS A 76 14.25 -7.59 15.14
N HIS A 77 14.58 -8.87 15.08
CA HIS A 77 15.64 -9.41 14.22
C HIS A 77 15.56 -8.99 12.74
N PRO A 78 14.36 -8.92 12.11
CA PRO A 78 14.23 -8.46 10.73
C PRO A 78 14.56 -6.97 10.54
N LEU A 79 14.39 -6.13 11.57
CA LEU A 79 14.53 -4.67 11.45
C LEU A 79 15.98 -4.24 11.27
N TYR A 80 16.92 -4.86 11.96
CA TYR A 80 18.33 -4.54 11.76
C TYR A 80 18.95 -5.22 10.56
N LYS A 81 18.38 -6.35 10.13
CA LYS A 81 18.74 -6.93 8.83
C LYS A 81 18.22 -6.07 7.66
N ASN A 82 17.27 -5.16 7.92
CA ASN A 82 16.74 -4.18 6.96
C ASN A 82 17.57 -2.88 6.84
N MET A 83 18.68 -2.79 7.56
CA MET A 83 19.49 -1.58 7.57
C MET A 83 20.22 -1.40 6.23
N PRO A 84 20.41 -0.13 5.79
CA PRO A 84 21.15 0.14 4.57
C PRO A 84 22.63 -0.23 4.76
N THR A 85 23.27 -0.66 3.68
CA THR A 85 24.68 -1.05 3.65
C THR A 85 25.62 0.05 4.17
N SER A 86 25.28 1.33 3.97
CA SER A 86 26.07 2.44 4.52
C SER A 86 26.04 2.53 6.06
N LEU A 87 25.04 1.92 6.70
CA LEU A 87 24.96 1.78 8.15
C LEU A 87 25.52 0.44 8.64
N MET A 88 25.66 -0.57 7.77
CA MET A 88 26.26 -1.90 8.07
C MET A 88 27.60 -1.81 8.78
N GLN A 89 28.47 -0.92 8.31
CA GLN A 89 29.79 -0.71 8.88
C GLN A 89 29.80 -0.27 10.36
N PHE A 90 28.68 0.22 10.90
CA PHE A 90 28.61 0.67 12.30
C PHE A 90 28.13 -0.42 13.28
N TYR A 91 27.67 -1.56 12.76
CA TYR A 91 27.11 -2.64 13.58
C TYR A 91 27.65 -4.02 13.22
N LEU A 92 28.58 -4.12 12.28
CA LEU A 92 29.29 -5.35 12.00
C LEU A 92 30.68 -5.26 12.65
N ARG A 93 31.03 -6.27 13.43
CA ARG A 93 32.40 -6.50 13.89
C ARG A 93 32.99 -7.67 13.11
N ASP A 94 34.25 -7.54 12.73
CA ASP A 94 35.01 -8.66 12.18
C ASP A 94 35.22 -9.68 13.30
N VAL A 95 34.92 -10.95 13.02
CA VAL A 95 35.28 -12.05 13.91
C VAL A 95 36.76 -12.34 13.67
N GLU A 96 37.60 -12.21 14.68
CA GLU A 96 38.99 -12.72 14.61
C GLU A 96 38.96 -14.25 14.51
N GLY A 97 38.91 -14.74 13.27
CA GLY A 97 39.03 -16.15 12.94
C GLY A 97 40.48 -16.46 12.55
N ASN A 98 41.08 -17.44 13.22
CA ASN A 98 42.39 -17.99 12.87
C ASN A 98 42.40 -18.55 11.44
N GLY A 99 42.80 -17.72 10.47
CA GLY A 99 43.53 -18.18 9.29
C GLY A 99 42.76 -18.75 8.09
N SER A 100 41.45 -18.54 7.92
CA SER A 100 40.78 -18.91 6.66
C SER A 100 39.87 -17.82 6.11
N THR A 101 40.28 -17.27 4.96
CA THR A 101 39.51 -16.71 3.83
C THR A 101 38.07 -16.24 4.10
N GLN A 102 37.86 -14.94 3.84
CA GLN A 102 36.63 -14.14 3.99
C GLN A 102 36.24 -13.86 5.44
N GLY A 103 36.54 -12.64 5.89
CA GLY A 103 36.21 -12.16 7.24
C GLY A 103 34.74 -12.35 7.53
N GLN A 104 34.44 -13.29 8.42
CA GLN A 104 33.09 -13.43 8.95
C GLN A 104 32.77 -12.14 9.73
N GLN A 105 31.71 -11.47 9.31
CA GLN A 105 31.19 -10.29 10.00
C GLN A 105 30.03 -10.73 10.87
N MET A 106 30.08 -10.43 12.17
CA MET A 106 28.98 -10.68 13.09
C MET A 106 28.35 -9.37 13.54
N LEU A 107 27.06 -9.42 13.89
CA LEU A 107 26.37 -8.28 14.49
C LEU A 107 27.04 -7.93 15.83
N ASP A 108 27.44 -6.68 15.97
CA ASP A 108 28.00 -6.08 17.17
C ASP A 108 26.86 -5.62 18.08
N PHE A 109 26.53 -6.42 19.09
CA PHE A 109 25.56 -6.07 20.12
C PHE A 109 26.20 -5.43 21.37
N GLU A 110 27.52 -5.23 21.35
CA GLU A 110 28.28 -4.74 22.52
C GLU A 110 28.63 -3.26 22.37
N SER A 111 28.85 -2.79 21.14
CA SER A 111 29.15 -1.38 20.87
C SER A 111 27.94 -0.48 21.07
N THR A 112 28.12 0.59 21.85
CA THR A 112 27.13 1.67 22.02
C THR A 112 26.68 2.26 20.69
N LYS A 113 27.59 2.34 19.70
CA LYS A 113 27.25 2.87 18.37
C LYS A 113 26.29 1.95 17.63
N ALA A 114 26.54 0.65 17.67
CA ALA A 114 25.69 -0.36 17.07
C ALA A 114 24.31 -0.38 17.75
N LEU A 115 24.27 -0.40 19.09
CA LEU A 115 23.03 -0.35 19.86
C LEU A 115 22.20 0.91 19.58
N LEU A 116 22.84 2.08 19.45
CA LEU A 116 22.14 3.32 19.12
C LEU A 116 21.62 3.31 17.68
N ALA A 117 22.42 2.83 16.72
CA ALA A 117 22.00 2.71 15.33
C ALA A 117 20.80 1.74 15.20
N LEU A 118 20.88 0.57 15.85
CA LEU A 118 19.80 -0.40 15.97
C LEU A 118 18.53 0.29 16.50
N THR A 119 18.63 0.90 17.68
CA THR A 119 17.50 1.59 18.33
C THR A 119 16.88 2.63 17.40
N MET A 120 17.70 3.45 16.72
CA MET A 120 17.21 4.45 15.78
C MET A 120 16.48 3.83 14.58
N ALA A 121 17.02 2.78 13.98
CA ALA A 121 16.35 2.09 12.88
C ALA A 121 15.01 1.49 13.34
N HIS A 122 14.95 0.95 14.56
CA HIS A 122 13.72 0.39 15.10
C HIS A 122 12.68 1.47 15.36
N ILE A 123 13.07 2.60 15.96
CA ILE A 123 12.18 3.73 16.18
C ILE A 123 11.65 4.25 14.84
N LEU A 124 12.52 4.39 13.84
CA LEU A 124 12.12 4.85 12.51
C LEU A 124 11.19 3.83 11.84
N ASP A 125 11.54 2.55 11.77
CA ASP A 125 10.70 1.56 11.08
C ASP A 125 9.41 1.23 11.86
N LEU A 126 9.41 1.22 13.19
CA LEU A 126 8.22 0.93 14.00
C LEU A 126 7.29 2.12 14.19
N LEU A 127 7.80 3.36 14.18
CA LEU A 127 6.99 4.56 14.40
C LEU A 127 6.75 5.37 13.14
N ALA A 128 7.72 5.48 12.22
CA ALA A 128 7.54 6.33 11.05
C ALA A 128 6.41 5.81 10.16
N HIS A 129 6.30 4.50 9.92
CA HIS A 129 5.21 3.96 9.09
C HIS A 129 3.81 4.18 9.71
N PRO A 130 3.55 3.83 10.98
CA PRO A 130 2.26 4.12 11.60
C PRO A 130 1.97 5.61 11.73
N LEU A 131 2.96 6.42 12.11
CA LEU A 131 2.78 7.87 12.26
C LEU A 131 2.50 8.54 10.92
N LEU A 132 3.16 8.13 9.85
CA LEU A 132 2.91 8.65 8.51
C LEU A 132 1.54 8.23 8.00
N THR A 133 1.16 6.96 8.23
CA THR A 133 -0.18 6.44 7.91
C THR A 133 -1.25 7.23 8.69
N TYR A 134 -1.03 7.44 9.98
CA TYR A 134 -1.91 8.22 10.85
C TYR A 134 -2.00 9.69 10.43
N TYR A 135 -0.88 10.30 10.02
CA TYR A 135 -0.85 11.65 9.48
C TYR A 135 -1.79 11.77 8.26
N PHE A 136 -1.68 10.85 7.30
CA PHE A 136 -2.55 10.84 6.13
C PHE A 136 -4.01 10.59 6.50
N TRP A 137 -4.28 9.65 7.41
CA TRP A 137 -5.62 9.38 7.90
C TRP A 137 -6.26 10.59 8.57
N ARG A 138 -5.52 11.26 9.46
CA ARG A 138 -5.98 12.46 10.16
C ARG A 138 -6.25 13.58 9.17
N ARG A 139 -5.34 13.82 8.22
CA ARG A 139 -5.53 14.83 7.17
C ARG A 139 -6.76 14.54 6.30
N HIS A 140 -6.96 13.28 5.93
CA HIS A 140 -8.11 12.84 5.14
C HIS A 140 -9.43 13.12 5.88
N THR A 141 -9.51 12.70 7.15
CA THR A 141 -10.71 12.86 7.98
C THR A 141 -10.99 14.32 8.33
N THR A 142 -9.97 15.14 8.62
CA THR A 142 -10.12 16.58 8.87
C THR A 142 -10.69 17.34 7.66
N LYS A 143 -10.47 16.84 6.43
CA LYS A 143 -11.07 17.40 5.20
C LYS A 143 -12.48 16.83 4.90
N GLY A 144 -13.08 16.08 5.82
CA GLY A 144 -14.37 15.42 5.61
C GLY A 144 -14.30 14.15 4.75
N GLY A 145 -13.10 13.59 4.54
CA GLY A 145 -12.91 12.32 3.87
C GLY A 145 -13.53 11.16 4.64
N THR A 146 -13.98 10.13 3.91
CA THR A 146 -14.64 8.96 4.50
C THR A 146 -13.88 7.68 4.18
N ILE A 147 -14.02 6.66 5.04
CA ILE A 147 -13.39 5.35 4.81
C ILE A 147 -13.76 4.76 3.44
N LYS A 148 -14.98 4.99 2.95
CA LYS A 148 -15.44 4.53 1.63
C LYS A 148 -14.57 5.06 0.48
N GLN A 149 -14.03 6.26 0.62
CA GLN A 149 -13.11 6.85 -0.37
C GLN A 149 -11.73 6.18 -0.31
N VAL A 150 -11.24 5.84 0.88
CA VAL A 150 -9.98 5.11 1.08
C VAL A 150 -10.09 3.71 0.50
N VAL A 151 -11.18 3.00 0.77
CA VAL A 151 -11.43 1.65 0.22
C VAL A 151 -12.13 1.68 -1.14
N ALA A 152 -11.94 2.74 -1.93
CA ALA A 152 -12.46 2.80 -3.30
C ALA A 152 -11.72 1.78 -4.20
N TRP A 153 -12.40 1.23 -5.22
CA TRP A 153 -11.82 0.16 -6.07
C TRP A 153 -10.51 0.58 -6.74
N PRO A 154 -10.39 1.80 -7.29
CA PRO A 154 -9.12 2.26 -7.86
C PRO A 154 -7.99 2.32 -6.83
N VAL A 155 -8.30 2.67 -5.58
CA VAL A 155 -7.30 2.77 -4.50
C VAL A 155 -6.85 1.37 -4.06
N ILE A 156 -7.79 0.45 -3.86
CA ILE A 156 -7.50 -0.95 -3.52
C ILE A 156 -6.65 -1.59 -4.62
N ALA A 157 -7.10 -1.49 -5.87
CA ALA A 157 -6.41 -2.08 -7.01
C ALA A 157 -4.99 -1.50 -7.15
N ALA A 158 -4.84 -0.18 -7.07
CA ALA A 158 -3.54 0.45 -7.16
C ALA A 158 -2.61 0.04 -6.02
N ALA A 159 -3.08 0.08 -4.76
CA ALA A 159 -2.26 -0.28 -3.61
C ALA A 159 -1.79 -1.75 -3.65
N TYR A 160 -2.70 -2.67 -3.99
CA TYR A 160 -2.37 -4.09 -4.09
C TYR A 160 -1.48 -4.42 -5.30
N LEU A 161 -1.85 -3.94 -6.50
CA LEU A 161 -1.04 -4.16 -7.71
C LEU A 161 0.34 -3.54 -7.56
N TYR A 162 0.43 -2.38 -6.95
CA TYR A 162 1.71 -1.73 -6.68
C TYR A 162 2.60 -2.62 -5.80
N SER A 163 2.06 -3.20 -4.73
CA SER A 163 2.80 -4.17 -3.90
C SER A 163 3.26 -5.41 -4.69
N ARG A 164 2.39 -5.98 -5.54
CA ARG A 164 2.74 -7.16 -6.35
C ARG A 164 3.76 -6.86 -7.45
N LEU A 165 3.59 -5.75 -8.18
CA LEU A 165 4.54 -5.30 -9.20
C LEU A 165 5.91 -5.03 -8.59
N TRP A 166 5.92 -4.46 -7.38
CA TRP A 166 7.14 -4.26 -6.64
C TRP A 166 7.80 -5.60 -6.29
N SER A 167 7.03 -6.52 -5.72
CA SER A 167 7.49 -7.87 -5.40
C SER A 167 8.13 -8.58 -6.61
N LEU A 168 7.49 -8.48 -7.79
CA LEU A 168 8.01 -9.02 -9.04
C LEU A 168 9.32 -8.37 -9.48
N THR A 169 9.33 -7.04 -9.54
CA THR A 169 10.48 -6.25 -10.01
C THR A 169 11.69 -6.52 -9.13
N HIS A 170 11.46 -6.52 -7.83
CA HIS A 170 12.48 -6.73 -6.83
C HIS A 170 13.02 -8.17 -6.86
N THR A 171 12.15 -9.19 -6.98
CA THR A 171 12.59 -10.58 -7.10
C THR A 171 13.40 -10.80 -8.37
N LYS A 172 12.97 -10.21 -9.49
CA LYS A 172 13.67 -10.28 -10.77
C LYS A 172 15.05 -9.67 -10.70
N TYR A 173 15.19 -8.53 -10.02
CA TYR A 173 16.46 -7.85 -9.86
C TYR A 173 17.48 -8.67 -9.06
N ASN A 174 17.06 -9.28 -7.94
CA ASN A 174 17.99 -9.98 -7.04
C ASN A 174 18.24 -11.44 -7.44
N THR A 175 17.21 -12.16 -7.88
CA THR A 175 17.31 -13.62 -8.14
C THR A 175 17.37 -13.97 -9.62
N GLY A 176 17.07 -13.03 -10.51
CA GLY A 176 16.88 -13.30 -11.94
C GLY A 176 15.53 -13.97 -12.27
N ASN A 177 14.71 -14.34 -11.29
CA ASN A 177 13.41 -15.02 -11.47
C ASN A 177 12.22 -14.08 -11.23
N PHE A 178 11.05 -14.42 -11.78
CA PHE A 178 9.81 -13.70 -11.50
C PHE A 178 9.03 -14.42 -10.41
N ASP A 179 8.75 -13.72 -9.32
CA ASP A 179 7.83 -14.21 -8.29
C ASP A 179 6.91 -13.09 -7.77
N LEU A 180 5.64 -13.45 -7.58
CA LEU A 180 4.62 -12.57 -7.01
C LEU A 180 4.80 -12.39 -5.51
N TRP A 181 5.63 -13.21 -4.87
CA TRP A 181 6.02 -13.13 -3.47
C TRP A 181 7.52 -12.88 -3.41
N TYR A 182 7.91 -11.82 -2.71
CA TYR A 182 9.30 -11.39 -2.71
C TYR A 182 10.10 -12.18 -1.69
N PHE A 183 11.29 -12.58 -2.13
CA PHE A 183 12.28 -13.32 -1.39
C PHE A 183 13.55 -12.48 -1.24
N GLY A 184 13.70 -11.83 -0.09
CA GLY A 184 14.80 -10.91 0.15
C GLY A 184 16.07 -11.55 0.61
N PHE A 185 16.81 -12.09 -0.34
CA PHE A 185 18.10 -12.73 -0.07
C PHE A 185 19.27 -11.75 0.00
N ASP A 186 19.23 -10.63 -0.74
CA ASP A 186 20.43 -9.79 -0.95
C ASP A 186 20.50 -8.49 -0.09
N ILE A 187 19.37 -8.02 0.45
CA ILE A 187 19.35 -6.83 1.32
C ILE A 187 19.49 -7.22 2.78
N TYR A 188 18.96 -8.39 3.11
CA TYR A 188 18.94 -8.92 4.45
C TYR A 188 19.93 -10.07 4.44
N VAL A 189 21.03 -9.95 5.17
CA VAL A 189 21.93 -11.09 5.42
C VAL A 189 21.17 -12.13 6.25
N MET A 190 20.29 -12.90 5.61
CA MET A 190 19.35 -13.82 6.23
C MET A 190 19.54 -15.21 5.66
N ASP A 191 19.82 -16.14 6.57
CA ASP A 191 19.95 -17.56 6.24
C ASP A 191 18.61 -18.18 5.84
N SER A 192 17.48 -17.53 6.18
CA SER A 192 16.12 -17.96 5.82
C SER A 192 15.17 -16.76 5.68
N LEU A 193 14.17 -16.92 4.80
CA LEU A 193 13.13 -15.94 4.49
C LEU A 193 11.83 -16.18 5.29
N ASP A 194 11.85 -17.17 6.18
CA ASP A 194 10.66 -17.60 6.93
C ASP A 194 9.99 -16.45 7.70
N SER A 195 10.79 -15.50 8.16
CA SER A 195 10.38 -14.31 8.90
C SER A 195 9.46 -13.37 8.11
N TRP A 196 9.44 -13.46 6.78
CA TRP A 196 8.70 -12.52 5.91
C TRP A 196 7.41 -13.10 5.33
N TYR A 197 7.23 -14.42 5.30
CA TYR A 197 5.93 -15.00 4.93
C TYR A 197 4.76 -14.46 5.75
N PRO A 198 4.88 -14.26 7.09
CA PRO A 198 3.82 -13.65 7.88
C PRO A 198 3.42 -12.27 7.39
N ALA A 199 4.38 -11.44 6.93
CA ALA A 199 4.07 -10.11 6.41
C ALA A 199 3.20 -10.19 5.16
N TYR A 200 3.56 -11.09 4.24
CA TYR A 200 2.85 -11.34 3.01
C TYR A 200 1.45 -11.91 3.21
N ILE A 201 1.31 -12.84 4.15
CA ILE A 201 0.02 -13.40 4.55
C ILE A 201 -0.83 -12.29 5.17
N ALA A 202 -0.29 -11.50 6.08
CA ALA A 202 -1.01 -10.40 6.72
C ALA A 202 -1.51 -9.37 5.70
N GLU A 203 -0.66 -8.97 4.76
CA GLU A 203 -1.05 -8.09 3.65
C GLU A 203 -2.18 -8.70 2.80
N THR A 204 -2.05 -9.97 2.40
CA THR A 204 -3.04 -10.65 1.56
C THR A 204 -4.38 -10.77 2.27
N CYS A 205 -4.36 -11.14 3.56
CA CYS A 205 -5.55 -11.18 4.41
C CYS A 205 -6.19 -9.79 4.55
N PHE A 206 -5.38 -8.73 4.68
CA PHE A 206 -5.87 -7.35 4.79
C PHE A 206 -6.61 -6.92 3.53
N TYR A 207 -6.00 -7.04 2.35
CA TYR A 207 -6.65 -6.68 1.09
C TYR A 207 -7.83 -7.61 0.75
N GLY A 208 -7.66 -8.92 0.97
CA GLY A 208 -8.73 -9.90 0.78
C GLY A 208 -9.95 -9.60 1.65
N GLY A 209 -9.73 -9.25 2.93
CA GLY A 209 -10.78 -8.84 3.86
C GLY A 209 -11.53 -7.60 3.36
N ILE A 210 -10.83 -6.56 2.91
CA ILE A 210 -11.45 -5.35 2.35
C ILE A 210 -12.29 -5.68 1.11
N ILE A 211 -11.77 -6.53 0.22
CA ILE A 211 -12.48 -6.95 -1.01
C ILE A 211 -13.76 -7.70 -0.64
N ILE A 212 -13.69 -8.68 0.26
CA ILE A 212 -14.85 -9.46 0.71
C ILE A 212 -15.91 -8.56 1.32
N LEU A 213 -15.53 -7.66 2.24
CA LEU A 213 -16.45 -6.72 2.88
C LEU A 213 -17.15 -5.84 1.83
N LYS A 214 -16.42 -5.40 0.81
CA LYS A 214 -16.97 -4.54 -0.24
C LYS A 214 -17.91 -5.28 -1.18
N LEU A 215 -17.58 -6.52 -1.55
CA LEU A 215 -18.46 -7.38 -2.33
C LEU A 215 -19.75 -7.69 -1.56
N ASN A 216 -19.66 -7.93 -0.25
CA ASN A 216 -20.81 -8.12 0.63
C ASN A 216 -21.71 -6.87 0.71
N GLU A 217 -21.15 -5.65 0.75
CA GLU A 217 -21.95 -4.41 0.69
C GLU A 217 -22.69 -4.29 -0.66
N ILE A 218 -22.06 -4.69 -1.77
CA ILE A 218 -22.69 -4.66 -3.10
C ILE A 218 -23.82 -5.70 -3.20
N TRP A 219 -23.59 -6.92 -2.72
CA TRP A 219 -24.57 -8.00 -2.76
C TRP A 219 -25.75 -7.80 -1.81
N SER A 220 -25.53 -7.21 -0.63
CA SER A 220 -26.61 -6.89 0.32
C SER A 220 -27.51 -5.76 -0.19
N LYS A 221 -27.01 -4.90 -1.09
CA LYS A 221 -27.80 -3.85 -1.76
C LYS A 221 -28.57 -4.32 -2.99
N LYS A 222 -28.77 -5.65 -3.17
CA LYS A 222 -29.64 -6.15 -4.25
C LYS A 222 -31.00 -5.44 -4.22
N PRO A 223 -31.48 -4.97 -5.39
CA PRO A 223 -32.62 -4.07 -5.42
C PRO A 223 -33.91 -4.80 -5.03
N LEU A 224 -34.66 -4.18 -4.12
CA LEU A 224 -36.09 -4.45 -3.86
C LEU A 224 -36.99 -4.34 -5.12
N HIS A 225 -36.43 -4.00 -6.29
CA HIS A 225 -37.15 -3.86 -7.56
C HIS A 225 -37.54 -5.17 -8.25
N ALA A 226 -37.23 -6.34 -7.69
CA ALA A 226 -37.81 -7.59 -8.18
C ALA A 226 -39.34 -7.67 -7.91
N ASN A 227 -39.88 -6.86 -6.99
CA ASN A 227 -41.32 -6.83 -6.68
C ASN A 227 -42.09 -5.64 -7.29
N ALA A 228 -41.41 -4.63 -7.85
CA ALA A 228 -42.08 -3.46 -8.44
C ALA A 228 -42.59 -3.68 -9.89
N LYS A 229 -42.30 -4.85 -10.50
CA LYS A 229 -42.79 -5.19 -11.85
C LYS A 229 -44.15 -5.88 -11.86
N LYS A 230 -44.83 -6.02 -10.72
CA LYS A 230 -46.19 -6.60 -10.66
C LYS A 230 -47.32 -5.58 -10.75
N ASP A 231 -47.05 -4.28 -10.59
CA ASP A 231 -48.10 -3.24 -10.56
C ASP A 231 -48.21 -2.41 -11.85
N CYS A 232 -47.44 -2.72 -12.89
CA CYS A 232 -47.37 -1.91 -14.12
C CYS A 232 -48.18 -2.48 -15.32
N PHE A 233 -49.18 -3.33 -15.07
CA PHE A 233 -49.99 -3.93 -16.15
C PHE A 233 -51.51 -3.74 -16.06
N GLU A 234 -52.02 -2.91 -15.14
CA GLU A 234 -53.49 -2.69 -15.00
C GLU A 234 -54.01 -1.28 -15.24
N THR A 235 -53.20 -0.34 -15.73
CA THR A 235 -53.75 0.95 -16.21
C THR A 235 -54.00 0.92 -17.71
N LYS A 236 -55.23 0.49 -18.08
CA LYS A 236 -55.78 0.66 -19.43
C LYS A 236 -55.63 2.12 -19.89
N PRO A 237 -55.21 2.38 -21.14
CA PRO A 237 -55.15 3.73 -21.66
C PRO A 237 -56.57 4.31 -21.79
N LYS A 238 -56.82 5.45 -21.13
CA LYS A 238 -58.00 6.28 -21.43
C LYS A 238 -57.79 6.91 -22.82
N LEU A 239 -58.58 6.46 -23.79
CA LEU A 239 -58.75 7.12 -25.08
C LEU A 239 -59.23 8.56 -24.84
N LEU A 240 -58.37 9.53 -25.11
CA LEU A 240 -58.74 10.93 -25.20
C LEU A 240 -59.51 11.13 -26.51
N LEU A 241 -60.81 11.42 -26.40
CA LEU A 241 -61.61 11.87 -27.54
C LEU A 241 -61.12 13.27 -27.95
N SER A 242 -60.72 13.35 -29.21
CA SER A 242 -60.35 14.57 -29.91
C SER A 242 -61.61 15.41 -30.15
N GLU A 243 -61.80 16.49 -29.40
CA GLU A 243 -62.71 17.57 -29.77
C GLU A 243 -61.94 18.63 -30.58
N SER A 244 -62.06 18.54 -31.90
CA SER A 244 -61.65 19.58 -32.83
C SER A 244 -62.79 20.58 -32.99
N SER A 245 -62.72 21.73 -32.32
CA SER A 245 -63.56 22.89 -32.63
C SER A 245 -62.73 23.92 -33.39
N VAL A 246 -62.96 24.00 -34.70
CA VAL A 246 -62.46 25.05 -35.59
C VAL A 246 -63.34 26.28 -35.41
N SER A 247 -62.77 27.40 -34.98
CA SER A 247 -63.40 28.72 -35.03
C SER A 247 -62.88 29.48 -36.24
N ILE A 248 -63.75 29.71 -37.21
CA ILE A 248 -63.51 30.58 -38.38
C ILE A 248 -63.84 32.01 -37.94
N GLU A 249 -62.84 32.89 -37.88
CA GLU A 249 -63.08 34.34 -37.79
C GLU A 249 -63.30 34.91 -39.19
N SER A 250 -64.53 35.36 -39.45
CA SER A 250 -64.88 36.16 -40.63
C SER A 250 -64.65 37.64 -40.32
N HIS A 251 -63.61 38.25 -40.89
CA HIS A 251 -63.51 39.70 -40.95
C HIS A 251 -64.34 40.23 -42.11
N SER A 252 -65.36 41.03 -41.77
CA SER A 252 -66.08 41.89 -42.71
C SER A 252 -65.88 43.35 -42.32
N SER A 253 -65.42 44.13 -43.30
CA SER A 253 -65.37 45.61 -43.41
C SER A 253 -64.37 46.38 -42.56
#